data_AF-A0A0D2TSN4-F1
#
_entry.id   AF-A0A0D2TSN4-F1
#
_cell.length_a   1.000
_cell.length_b   1.000
_cell.length_c   1.000
_cell.angle_alpha   90.00
_cell.angle_beta   90.00
_cell.angle_gamma   90.00
#
_symmetry.space_group_name_H-M   'P 1'
#
loop_
_entity.id
_entity.type
_entity.pdbx_description
1 polymer ?
#
loop_
_entity_poly.entity_id
_entity_poly.type
_entity_poly.pdbx_seq_one_letter_code
_entity_poly.pdbx_strand_id
1 'polypeptide(L)'
;MSLTIKSHFAYPTYLSFTTKPSRFTGYNTKIRPNSIYHFNPLKLTYYQPKKMQAPVQYSPAPVIKSSLIEPDGGALVDLVVPEGERGAKTIEAESLPKVRLTKIDVEWVHVISEGWANPLKGFMREDEYLQSLHFNSLRLKDGSIVNMSLPIVLAIDDETKERIGSSSHVGLAGPDGDLIAILRSIEIYKHNKEERIARTWGTTAPGLPYVEEVIIPAGNCLIGGDLEVLKPVKYNDGLDHYRLSPKQLRKEFDRRNADAVFAFQLRNPVHNGHALLMNDTRRRLLEMGFKNPILLLHPLGGFTKADDVPLDVRMEQHSKVFPIIPSV
;
A
#
# COMPACT_ATOMS: atom_id res chain seq x y z
N MET A 1 6.87 56.62 9.65
CA MET A 1 8.17 57.29 9.43
C MET A 1 9.25 56.31 9.87
N SER A 2 9.75 55.47 8.95
CA SER A 2 10.96 55.64 8.13
C SER A 2 12.25 55.28 8.89
N LEU A 3 12.75 54.05 8.67
CA LEU A 3 14.04 53.70 8.01
C LEU A 3 15.25 53.85 8.98
N THR A 4 16.13 52.87 9.19
CA THR A 4 16.88 52.06 8.20
C THR A 4 17.61 50.93 8.94
N ILE A 5 17.58 49.69 8.43
CA ILE A 5 18.49 48.60 8.86
C ILE A 5 19.45 48.32 7.71
N LYS A 6 20.76 48.41 7.97
CA LYS A 6 21.85 48.13 7.03
C LYS A 6 22.09 46.62 6.91
N SER A 7 21.95 46.10 5.70
CA SER A 7 22.39 44.77 5.28
C SER A 7 23.86 44.82 4.83
N HIS A 8 24.71 43.93 5.36
CA HIS A 8 26.05 43.68 4.83
C HIS A 8 26.04 42.44 3.94
N PHE A 9 26.27 42.64 2.64
CA PHE A 9 26.66 41.61 1.67
C PHE A 9 28.19 41.55 1.62
N ALA A 10 28.76 40.34 1.73
CA ALA A 10 30.17 40.08 1.43
C ALA A 10 30.26 39.32 0.10
N TYR A 11 31.03 39.86 -0.84
CA TYR A 11 31.38 39.25 -2.13
C TYR A 11 32.60 38.32 -1.99
N PRO A 12 32.79 37.33 -2.87
CA PRO A 12 33.87 36.36 -2.78
C PRO A 12 35.17 36.89 -3.43
N THR A 13 36.29 36.64 -2.76
CA THR A 13 37.65 36.92 -3.24
C THR A 13 38.14 35.80 -4.17
N TYR A 14 38.55 36.18 -5.38
CA TYR A 14 39.30 35.34 -6.32
C TYR A 14 40.77 35.25 -5.87
N LEU A 15 41.32 34.03 -5.78
CA LEU A 15 42.76 33.79 -5.64
C LEU A 15 43.26 32.97 -6.84
N SER A 16 44.07 33.63 -7.66
CA SER A 16 44.87 33.05 -8.75
C SER A 16 46.25 32.71 -8.20
N PHE A 17 46.66 31.44 -8.30
CA PHE A 17 48.06 31.06 -8.16
C PHE A 17 48.56 30.35 -9.41
N THR A 18 49.53 30.99 -10.05
CA THR A 18 50.38 30.48 -11.12
C THR A 18 51.54 29.69 -10.52
N THR A 19 51.86 28.51 -11.07
CA THR A 19 53.16 27.84 -10.83
C THR A 19 53.69 27.22 -12.13
N LYS A 20 54.98 27.49 -12.38
CA LYS A 20 55.78 27.08 -13.56
C LYS A 20 56.26 25.61 -13.44
N PRO A 21 56.68 24.97 -14.55
CA PRO A 21 56.78 23.51 -14.64
C PRO A 21 58.17 22.97 -14.22
N SER A 22 58.19 21.80 -13.58
CA SER A 22 59.38 20.97 -13.41
C SER A 22 59.34 19.76 -14.35
N ARG A 23 60.46 19.51 -15.04
CA ARG A 23 60.70 18.31 -15.86
C ARG A 23 61.19 17.18 -14.96
N PHE A 24 60.57 16.00 -15.06
CA PHE A 24 61.27 14.73 -14.86
C PHE A 24 60.72 13.65 -15.80
N THR A 25 61.62 12.73 -16.10
CA THR A 25 61.72 11.78 -17.20
C THR A 25 60.76 10.59 -17.17
N GLY A 26 60.14 10.32 -18.31
CA GLY A 26 59.99 9.01 -18.98
C GLY A 26 59.74 7.74 -18.16
N TYR A 27 58.46 7.32 -18.08
CA TYR A 27 58.07 5.91 -18.18
C TYR A 27 56.82 5.80 -19.05
N ASN A 28 56.94 5.00 -20.11
CA ASN A 28 55.95 4.86 -21.18
C ASN A 28 54.97 3.74 -20.79
N THR A 29 53.77 4.09 -20.32
CA THR A 29 52.65 3.14 -20.18
C THR A 29 51.43 3.69 -20.91
N LYS A 30 51.15 3.12 -22.09
CA LYS A 30 49.93 3.40 -22.85
C LYS A 30 48.73 2.75 -22.15
N ILE A 31 48.03 3.50 -21.31
CA ILE A 31 46.71 3.12 -20.79
C ILE A 31 45.66 3.56 -21.81
N ARG A 32 45.01 2.59 -22.48
CA ARG A 32 43.86 2.83 -23.35
C ARG A 32 42.59 2.85 -22.49
N PRO A 33 41.68 3.83 -22.65
CA PRO A 33 40.37 3.77 -22.01
C PRO A 33 39.49 2.72 -22.71
N ASN A 34 39.02 1.73 -21.96
CA ASN A 34 38.04 0.76 -22.46
C ASN A 34 36.64 1.39 -22.48
N SER A 35 36.02 1.39 -23.66
CA SER A 35 34.60 1.71 -23.86
C SER A 35 33.73 0.53 -23.41
N ILE A 36 32.70 0.79 -22.61
CA ILE A 36 31.76 -0.22 -22.06
C ILE A 36 30.51 -0.36 -22.96
N TYR A 37 30.55 0.11 -24.21
CA TYR A 37 29.46 -0.10 -25.16
C TYR A 37 29.75 -1.33 -26.04
N HIS A 38 29.19 -2.48 -25.66
CA HIS A 38 29.12 -3.66 -26.54
C HIS A 38 27.95 -3.50 -27.51
N PHE A 39 28.22 -2.97 -28.70
CA PHE A 39 27.34 -3.13 -29.87
C PHE A 39 27.52 -4.54 -30.44
N ASN A 40 26.45 -5.33 -30.46
CA ASN A 40 26.42 -6.66 -31.05
C ASN A 40 26.07 -6.53 -32.55
N PRO A 41 26.98 -6.86 -33.50
CA PRO A 41 26.64 -6.83 -34.91
C PRO A 41 25.72 -8.01 -35.26
N LEU A 42 24.56 -7.69 -35.84
CA LEU A 42 23.57 -8.65 -36.34
C LEU A 42 24.23 -9.68 -37.26
N LYS A 43 24.28 -10.94 -36.83
CA LYS A 43 24.57 -12.08 -37.70
C LYS A 43 23.32 -12.39 -38.52
N LEU A 44 23.41 -12.22 -39.85
CA LEU A 44 22.44 -12.74 -40.80
C LEU A 44 22.50 -14.27 -40.78
N THR A 45 21.52 -14.92 -40.17
CA THR A 45 21.30 -16.37 -40.32
C THR A 45 20.41 -16.61 -41.53
N TYR A 46 20.95 -17.32 -42.53
CA TYR A 46 20.19 -17.81 -43.68
C TYR A 46 19.09 -18.76 -43.20
N TYR A 47 17.83 -18.41 -43.50
CA TYR A 47 16.66 -19.22 -43.18
C TYR A 47 16.50 -20.33 -44.23
N GLN A 48 16.56 -21.59 -43.80
CA GLN A 48 16.13 -22.72 -44.64
C GLN A 48 14.62 -22.95 -44.45
N PRO A 49 13.84 -23.13 -45.54
CA PRO A 49 12.41 -23.36 -45.42
C PRO A 49 12.13 -24.77 -44.88
N LYS A 50 11.54 -24.85 -43.68
CA LYS A 50 10.95 -26.08 -43.14
C LYS A 50 9.60 -26.37 -43.81
N LYS A 51 9.38 -27.64 -44.16
CA LYS A 51 8.15 -28.20 -44.75
C LYS A 51 6.91 -27.80 -43.94
N MET A 52 5.83 -27.48 -44.66
CA MET A 52 4.51 -27.17 -44.13
C MET A 52 4.01 -28.28 -43.19
N GLN A 53 3.76 -27.92 -41.94
CA GLN A 53 2.96 -28.72 -41.01
C GLN A 53 1.54 -28.15 -40.94
N ALA A 54 0.59 -29.03 -40.68
CA ALA A 54 -0.86 -28.85 -40.68
C ALA A 54 -1.34 -27.70 -39.74
N PRO A 55 -2.56 -27.16 -39.92
CA PRO A 55 -2.96 -25.91 -39.31
C PRO A 55 -3.00 -26.04 -37.78
N VAL A 56 -2.27 -25.14 -37.12
CA VAL A 56 -2.28 -24.97 -35.66
C VAL A 56 -3.70 -24.59 -35.26
N GLN A 57 -4.33 -25.44 -34.44
CA GLN A 57 -5.59 -25.15 -33.77
C GLN A 57 -5.46 -23.80 -33.06
N TYR A 58 -6.35 -22.86 -33.39
CA TYR A 58 -6.51 -21.61 -32.64
C TYR A 58 -6.76 -21.96 -31.17
N SER A 59 -5.78 -21.68 -30.31
CA SER A 59 -6.03 -21.64 -28.87
C SER A 59 -7.15 -20.64 -28.61
N PRO A 60 -8.23 -21.01 -27.92
CA PRO A 60 -9.26 -20.06 -27.57
C PRO A 60 -8.64 -18.93 -26.73
N ALA A 61 -9.02 -17.69 -27.03
CA ALA A 61 -8.63 -16.52 -26.25
C ALA A 61 -8.90 -16.78 -24.74
N PRO A 62 -8.05 -16.26 -23.83
CA PRO A 62 -8.15 -16.59 -22.42
C PRO A 62 -9.53 -16.18 -21.90
N VAL A 63 -10.30 -17.16 -21.44
CA VAL A 63 -11.61 -16.94 -20.85
C VAL A 63 -11.38 -16.53 -19.40
N ILE A 64 -11.49 -15.24 -19.11
CA ILE A 64 -11.33 -14.71 -17.76
C ILE A 64 -12.67 -14.76 -17.02
N LYS A 65 -12.73 -15.45 -15.87
CA LYS A 65 -13.90 -15.52 -14.96
C LYS A 65 -13.48 -15.87 -13.53
N SER A 66 -13.94 -15.12 -12.51
CA SER A 66 -13.53 -15.18 -11.08
C SER A 66 -12.13 -14.69 -10.74
N SER A 67 -11.33 -14.59 -11.79
CA SER A 67 -9.94 -14.93 -11.84
C SER A 67 -9.12 -13.86 -12.56
N LEU A 68 -9.62 -12.61 -12.64
CA LEU A 68 -8.99 -11.56 -13.46
C LEU A 68 -7.52 -11.40 -13.12
N ILE A 69 -7.20 -11.52 -11.83
CA ILE A 69 -5.85 -11.69 -11.32
C ILE A 69 -5.90 -12.42 -9.97
N GLU A 70 -4.95 -13.32 -9.73
CA GLU A 70 -4.80 -13.99 -8.44
C GLU A 70 -4.38 -12.96 -7.36
N PRO A 71 -4.86 -13.09 -6.13
CA PRO A 71 -4.33 -12.30 -5.01
C PRO A 71 -2.87 -12.68 -4.74
N ASP A 72 -2.09 -11.71 -4.26
CA ASP A 72 -0.71 -11.97 -3.81
C ASP A 72 -0.69 -13.06 -2.74
N GLY A 73 0.19 -14.06 -2.91
CA GLY A 73 0.24 -15.27 -2.07
C GLY A 73 -0.77 -16.37 -2.44
N GLY A 74 -1.58 -16.17 -3.50
CA GLY A 74 -2.39 -17.21 -4.14
C GLY A 74 -3.80 -17.42 -3.56
N ALA A 75 -4.11 -16.88 -2.39
CA ALA A 75 -5.47 -16.91 -1.84
C ALA A 75 -5.74 -15.68 -0.97
N LEU A 76 -6.96 -15.14 -1.03
CA LEU A 76 -7.37 -14.06 -0.13
C LEU A 76 -7.35 -14.55 1.32
N VAL A 77 -6.72 -13.76 2.17
CA VAL A 77 -6.72 -13.91 3.61
C VAL A 77 -8.03 -13.33 4.14
N ASP A 78 -8.75 -14.11 4.94
CA ASP A 78 -9.96 -13.70 5.66
C ASP A 78 -9.71 -14.01 7.13
N LEU A 79 -9.59 -12.97 7.95
CA LEU A 79 -9.23 -13.10 9.36
C LEU A 79 -10.44 -12.94 10.28
N VAL A 80 -11.64 -12.84 9.72
CA VAL A 80 -12.86 -12.77 10.52
C VAL A 80 -13.19 -14.16 11.04
N VAL A 81 -13.35 -14.27 12.37
CA VAL A 81 -13.72 -15.51 13.04
C VAL A 81 -15.08 -16.00 12.52
N PRO A 82 -15.21 -17.31 12.18
CA PRO A 82 -16.47 -17.93 11.80
C PRO A 82 -17.55 -17.73 12.85
N GLU A 83 -18.80 -17.52 12.43
CA GLU A 83 -19.90 -17.15 13.33
C GLU A 83 -20.07 -18.10 14.52
N GLY A 84 -19.95 -19.42 14.30
CA GLY A 84 -20.08 -20.43 15.34
C GLY A 84 -18.98 -20.41 16.41
N GLU A 85 -17.83 -19.80 16.13
CA GLU A 85 -16.68 -19.72 17.06
C GLU A 85 -16.63 -18.40 17.83
N ARG A 86 -17.39 -17.38 17.40
CA ARG A 86 -17.29 -16.02 17.93
C ARG A 86 -17.53 -15.95 19.43
N GLY A 87 -18.53 -16.65 19.96
CA GLY A 87 -18.84 -16.63 21.39
C GLY A 87 -17.66 -17.11 22.24
N ALA A 88 -17.04 -18.22 21.84
CA ALA A 88 -15.86 -18.76 22.53
C ALA A 88 -14.66 -17.81 22.43
N LYS A 89 -14.41 -17.23 21.24
CA LYS A 89 -13.32 -16.27 21.02
C LYS A 89 -13.55 -14.95 21.77
N THR A 90 -14.79 -14.50 21.94
CA THR A 90 -15.09 -13.32 22.76
C THR A 90 -14.76 -13.56 24.23
N ILE A 91 -15.17 -14.70 24.80
CA ILE A 91 -14.84 -15.06 26.19
C ILE A 91 -13.32 -15.20 26.38
N GLU A 92 -12.62 -15.81 25.42
CA GLU A 92 -11.16 -15.86 25.42
C GLU A 92 -10.57 -14.45 25.42
N ALA A 93 -11.00 -13.61 24.48
CA ALA A 93 -10.55 -12.23 24.35
C ALA A 93 -10.76 -11.43 25.63
N GLU A 94 -11.86 -11.64 26.37
CA GLU A 94 -12.16 -11.00 27.66
C GLU A 94 -11.14 -11.34 28.75
N SER A 95 -10.57 -12.54 28.74
CA SER A 95 -9.56 -12.97 29.73
C SER A 95 -8.15 -12.42 29.49
N LEU A 96 -7.85 -11.97 28.27
CA LEU A 96 -6.49 -11.54 27.87
C LEU A 96 -6.15 -10.12 28.36
N PRO A 97 -4.86 -9.75 28.51
CA PRO A 97 -4.49 -8.34 28.61
C PRO A 97 -4.96 -7.57 27.36
N LYS A 98 -5.31 -6.29 27.55
CA LYS A 98 -5.97 -5.47 26.52
C LYS A 98 -5.05 -4.41 25.93
N VAL A 99 -4.99 -4.32 24.61
CA VAL A 99 -4.48 -3.16 23.88
C VAL A 99 -5.65 -2.34 23.39
N ARG A 100 -5.65 -1.03 23.67
CA ARG A 100 -6.70 -0.12 23.21
C ARG A 100 -6.37 0.37 21.80
N LEU A 101 -7.35 0.29 20.91
CA LEU A 101 -7.28 0.76 19.54
C LEU A 101 -7.80 2.19 19.45
N THR A 102 -7.12 3.03 18.68
CA THR A 102 -7.67 4.29 18.16
C THR A 102 -8.64 4.01 17.01
N LYS A 103 -9.34 5.05 16.53
CA LYS A 103 -10.21 4.92 15.35
C LYS A 103 -9.41 4.47 14.11
N ILE A 104 -8.21 5.01 13.93
CA ILE A 104 -7.32 4.68 12.80
C ILE A 104 -6.80 3.24 12.93
N ASP A 105 -6.52 2.77 14.14
CA ASP A 105 -6.13 1.36 14.33
C ASP A 105 -7.28 0.40 13.96
N VAL A 106 -8.54 0.77 14.23
CA VAL A 106 -9.71 -0.01 13.79
C VAL A 106 -9.83 -0.03 12.26
N GLU A 107 -9.51 1.07 11.58
CA GLU A 107 -9.43 1.10 10.11
C GLU A 107 -8.34 0.15 9.59
N TRP A 108 -7.19 0.06 10.25
CA TRP A 108 -6.14 -0.92 9.89
C TRP A 108 -6.56 -2.36 10.19
N VAL A 109 -7.21 -2.62 11.32
CA VAL A 109 -7.82 -3.93 11.61
C VAL A 109 -8.77 -4.31 10.48
N HIS A 110 -9.60 -3.39 10.02
CA HIS A 110 -10.53 -3.62 8.91
C HIS A 110 -9.80 -3.98 7.62
N VAL A 111 -8.79 -3.19 7.23
CA VAL A 111 -7.93 -3.44 6.04
C VAL A 111 -7.33 -4.85 6.08
N ILE A 112 -6.72 -5.23 7.19
CA ILE A 112 -6.06 -6.54 7.34
C ILE A 112 -7.11 -7.66 7.36
N SER A 113 -8.24 -7.46 8.04
CA SER A 113 -9.28 -8.48 8.23
C SER A 113 -9.91 -8.98 6.93
N GLU A 114 -10.06 -8.09 5.95
CA GLU A 114 -10.69 -8.40 4.66
C GLU A 114 -9.68 -8.84 3.58
N GLY A 115 -8.38 -8.86 3.89
CA GLY A 115 -7.34 -9.29 2.97
C GLY A 115 -6.89 -8.21 1.98
N TRP A 116 -7.07 -6.92 2.28
CA TRP A 116 -6.50 -5.83 1.45
C TRP A 116 -4.97 -5.82 1.48
N ALA A 117 -4.39 -6.24 2.60
CA ALA A 117 -2.93 -6.34 2.82
C ALA A 117 -2.40 -7.76 2.54
N ASN A 118 -3.05 -8.52 1.65
CA ASN A 118 -2.66 -9.88 1.34
C ASN A 118 -1.16 -10.02 1.01
N PRO A 119 -0.44 -11.04 1.53
CA PRO A 119 -0.89 -12.16 2.35
C PRO A 119 -0.65 -11.96 3.86
N LEU A 120 -0.56 -10.72 4.33
CA LEU A 120 -0.33 -10.40 5.75
C LEU A 120 -1.43 -11.00 6.63
N LYS A 121 -1.05 -11.56 7.78
CA LYS A 121 -1.95 -12.28 8.71
C LYS A 121 -2.32 -11.49 9.96
N GLY A 122 -1.85 -10.26 10.09
CA GLY A 122 -2.11 -9.39 11.22
C GLY A 122 -1.23 -8.16 11.18
N PHE A 123 -0.99 -7.50 12.31
CA PHE A 123 -0.04 -6.40 12.35
C PHE A 123 1.38 -6.92 12.17
N MET A 124 2.20 -6.19 11.40
CA MET A 124 3.52 -6.65 10.99
C MET A 124 4.42 -6.96 12.20
N ARG A 125 5.07 -8.12 12.15
CA ARG A 125 6.22 -8.46 12.98
C ARG A 125 7.45 -7.63 12.57
N GLU A 126 8.53 -7.69 13.35
CA GLU A 126 9.71 -6.87 13.07
C GLU A 126 10.31 -7.19 11.69
N ASP A 127 10.32 -8.46 11.29
CA ASP A 127 10.85 -8.89 10.00
C ASP A 127 10.03 -8.35 8.81
N GLU A 128 8.70 -8.38 8.91
CA GLU A 128 7.77 -7.83 7.91
C GLU A 128 7.88 -6.30 7.86
N TYR A 129 7.94 -5.65 9.03
CA TYR A 129 8.11 -4.20 9.16
C TYR A 129 9.40 -3.72 8.49
N LEU A 130 10.53 -4.37 8.79
CA LEU A 130 11.82 -4.02 8.20
C LEU A 130 11.82 -4.25 6.69
N GLN A 131 11.26 -5.37 6.22
CA GLN A 131 11.17 -5.63 4.78
C GLN A 131 10.31 -4.58 4.06
N SER A 132 9.15 -4.24 4.61
CA SER A 132 8.29 -3.19 4.08
C SER A 132 9.02 -1.85 4.01
N LEU A 133 9.67 -1.46 5.12
CA LEU A 133 10.33 -0.16 5.26
C LEU A 133 11.57 0.00 4.35
N HIS A 134 12.35 -1.07 4.15
CA HIS A 134 13.60 -1.02 3.39
C HIS A 134 13.45 -1.41 1.92
N PHE A 135 12.50 -2.29 1.59
CA PHE A 135 12.41 -2.93 0.28
C PHE A 135 11.05 -2.77 -0.38
N ASN A 136 10.09 -2.11 0.28
CA ASN A 136 8.71 -1.94 -0.21
C ASN A 136 8.04 -3.27 -0.62
N SER A 137 8.42 -4.36 0.03
CA SER A 137 8.01 -5.71 -0.34
C SER A 137 8.12 -6.67 0.84
N LEU A 138 7.45 -7.82 0.73
CA LEU A 138 7.61 -8.95 1.65
C LEU A 138 8.08 -10.18 0.87
N ARG A 139 9.00 -10.93 1.45
CA ARG A 139 9.42 -12.25 0.94
C ARG A 139 8.58 -13.34 1.59
N LEU A 140 7.89 -14.13 0.78
CA LEU A 140 7.07 -15.25 1.22
C LEU A 140 7.91 -16.49 1.50
N LYS A 141 7.32 -17.49 2.17
CA LYS A 141 8.00 -18.74 2.56
C LYS A 141 8.48 -19.55 1.36
N ASP A 142 7.81 -19.47 0.23
CA ASP A 142 8.21 -20.09 -1.03
C ASP A 142 9.33 -19.32 -1.77
N GLY A 143 9.76 -18.19 -1.21
CA GLY A 143 10.79 -17.32 -1.76
C GLY A 143 10.28 -16.28 -2.76
N SER A 144 9.00 -16.29 -3.11
CA SER A 144 8.38 -15.24 -3.93
C SER A 144 8.31 -13.90 -3.19
N ILE A 145 8.12 -12.81 -3.93
CA ILE A 145 8.12 -11.45 -3.41
C ILE A 145 6.79 -10.79 -3.79
N VAL A 146 6.17 -10.13 -2.82
CA VAL A 146 4.93 -9.35 -3.01
C VAL A 146 5.17 -7.89 -2.65
N ASN A 147 4.40 -6.98 -3.24
CA ASN A 147 4.53 -5.56 -2.92
C ASN A 147 3.92 -5.25 -1.55
N MET A 148 4.64 -4.47 -0.73
CA MET A 148 4.17 -4.04 0.59
C MET A 148 4.96 -2.81 1.02
N SER A 149 4.58 -1.65 0.48
CA SER A 149 5.35 -0.40 0.63
C SER A 149 5.03 0.40 1.90
N LEU A 150 4.01 0.01 2.67
CA LEU A 150 3.57 0.74 3.84
C LEU A 150 3.60 -0.14 5.09
N PRO A 151 4.24 0.33 6.18
CA PRO A 151 4.15 -0.33 7.48
C PRO A 151 2.72 -0.36 8.03
N ILE A 152 2.16 -1.57 8.18
CA ILE A 152 0.87 -1.82 8.82
C ILE A 152 1.13 -2.38 10.22
N VAL A 153 1.22 -1.48 11.20
CA VAL A 153 1.71 -1.77 12.55
C VAL A 153 0.78 -1.19 13.61
N LEU A 154 0.75 -1.81 14.78
CA LEU A 154 0.06 -1.31 15.96
C LEU A 154 1.09 -0.82 16.97
N ALA A 155 0.95 0.42 17.46
CA ALA A 155 1.87 0.99 18.44
C ALA A 155 1.32 0.86 19.86
N ILE A 156 2.20 0.61 20.83
CA ILE A 156 1.87 0.55 22.26
C ILE A 156 2.88 1.35 23.07
N ASP A 157 2.41 1.95 24.16
CA ASP A 157 3.25 2.61 25.16
C ASP A 157 3.91 1.61 26.11
N ASP A 158 4.86 2.11 26.89
CA ASP A 158 5.64 1.29 27.82
C ASP A 158 4.76 0.70 28.94
N GLU A 159 3.74 1.44 29.40
CA GLU A 159 2.76 0.96 30.38
C GLU A 159 1.95 -0.23 29.85
N THR A 160 1.47 -0.14 28.61
CA THR A 160 0.75 -1.25 27.95
C THR A 160 1.66 -2.44 27.75
N LYS A 161 2.91 -2.24 27.35
CA LYS A 161 3.91 -3.31 27.23
C LYS A 161 4.14 -4.02 28.58
N GLU A 162 4.29 -3.28 29.67
CA GLU A 162 4.44 -3.84 31.02
C GLU A 162 3.20 -4.64 31.44
N ARG A 163 2.00 -4.10 31.18
CA ARG A 163 0.72 -4.76 31.48
C ARG A 163 0.49 -6.05 30.68
N ILE A 164 1.02 -6.13 29.46
CA ILE A 164 1.01 -7.37 28.66
C ILE A 164 1.89 -8.44 29.31
N GLY A 165 3.05 -8.04 29.86
CA GLY A 165 3.96 -8.92 30.58
C GLY A 165 4.43 -10.10 29.72
N SER A 166 4.22 -11.32 30.23
CA SER A 166 4.61 -12.57 29.56
C SER A 166 3.51 -13.20 28.71
N SER A 167 2.36 -12.52 28.53
CA SER A 167 1.26 -13.05 27.72
C SER A 167 1.67 -13.19 26.25
N SER A 168 1.37 -14.34 25.64
CA SER A 168 1.58 -14.58 24.21
C SER A 168 0.45 -14.02 23.33
N HIS A 169 -0.66 -13.60 23.93
CA HIS A 169 -1.85 -13.11 23.22
C HIS A 169 -2.41 -11.86 23.91
N VAL A 170 -3.05 -10.99 23.13
CA VAL A 170 -3.76 -9.81 23.66
C VAL A 170 -5.14 -9.69 23.03
N GLY A 171 -6.09 -9.18 23.79
CA GLY A 171 -7.36 -8.69 23.25
C GLY A 171 -7.20 -7.27 22.73
N LEU A 172 -7.79 -6.96 21.58
CA LEU A 172 -7.83 -5.61 21.02
C LEU A 172 -9.20 -5.00 21.29
N ALA A 173 -9.22 -3.93 22.09
CA ALA A 173 -10.43 -3.21 22.47
C ALA A 173 -10.55 -1.91 21.67
N GLY A 174 -11.71 -1.66 21.07
CA GLY A 174 -12.01 -0.46 20.31
C GLY A 174 -12.03 0.81 21.16
N PRO A 175 -12.19 1.98 20.51
CA PRO A 175 -12.30 3.27 21.20
C PRO A 175 -13.39 3.31 22.28
N ASP A 176 -14.51 2.63 22.02
CA ASP A 176 -15.69 2.56 22.88
C ASP A 176 -15.64 1.41 23.92
N GLY A 177 -14.54 0.64 23.94
CA GLY A 177 -14.32 -0.47 24.87
C GLY A 177 -14.74 -1.84 24.36
N ASP A 178 -15.47 -1.91 23.25
CA ASP A 178 -15.87 -3.18 22.64
C ASP A 178 -14.66 -4.02 22.21
N LEU A 179 -14.73 -5.34 22.41
CA LEU A 179 -13.70 -6.25 21.91
C LEU A 179 -13.86 -6.45 20.40
N ILE A 180 -12.80 -6.14 19.67
CA ILE A 180 -12.76 -6.18 18.21
C ILE A 180 -12.03 -7.42 17.71
N ALA A 181 -10.91 -7.78 18.33
CA ALA A 181 -10.04 -8.84 17.83
C ALA A 181 -9.16 -9.45 18.94
N ILE A 182 -8.51 -10.56 18.61
CA ILE A 182 -7.38 -11.12 19.34
C ILE A 182 -6.13 -10.97 18.46
N LEU A 183 -5.02 -10.54 19.04
CA LEU A 183 -3.71 -10.61 18.39
C LEU A 183 -2.90 -11.72 19.06
N ARG A 184 -2.55 -12.75 18.29
CA ARG A 184 -1.90 -13.96 18.77
C ARG A 184 -0.40 -13.98 18.49
N SER A 185 0.30 -14.76 19.31
CA SER A 185 1.72 -15.05 19.17
C SER A 185 2.52 -13.76 19.07
N ILE A 186 2.22 -12.80 19.95
CA ILE A 186 2.66 -11.42 19.77
C ILE A 186 4.19 -11.29 19.79
N GLU A 187 4.66 -10.26 19.12
CA GLU A 187 6.06 -9.83 19.14
C GLU A 187 6.10 -8.33 19.35
N ILE A 188 6.82 -7.87 20.38
CA ILE A 188 6.94 -6.45 20.72
C ILE A 188 8.36 -5.99 20.40
N TYR A 189 8.48 -4.98 19.54
CA TYR A 189 9.75 -4.45 19.05
C TYR A 189 9.76 -2.91 19.05
N LYS A 190 10.91 -2.30 18.76
CA LYS A 190 11.10 -0.85 18.92
C LYS A 190 10.45 -0.06 17.78
N HIS A 191 9.73 1.01 18.13
CA HIS A 191 9.20 1.98 17.18
C HIS A 191 10.23 3.10 16.93
N ASN A 192 11.16 2.90 16.00
CA ASN A 192 12.08 3.96 15.56
C ASN A 192 11.31 4.99 14.70
N LYS A 193 10.53 5.87 15.33
CA LYS A 193 9.59 6.79 14.68
C LYS A 193 10.24 7.66 13.60
N GLU A 194 11.37 8.31 13.91
CA GLU A 194 12.05 9.19 12.95
C GLU A 194 12.48 8.44 11.69
N GLU A 195 13.07 7.25 11.84
CA GLU A 195 13.44 6.40 10.71
C GLU A 195 12.21 5.94 9.92
N ARG A 196 11.15 5.51 10.60
CA ARG A 196 9.87 5.12 9.98
C ARG A 196 9.35 6.25 9.10
N ILE A 197 9.29 7.45 9.65
CA ILE A 197 8.79 8.66 8.98
C ILE A 197 9.68 8.98 7.78
N ALA A 198 11.00 9.07 7.97
CA ALA A 198 11.95 9.40 6.92
C ALA A 198 11.85 8.46 5.71
N ARG A 199 11.75 7.15 5.94
CA ARG A 199 11.72 6.14 4.88
C ARG A 199 10.36 6.03 4.19
N THR A 200 9.26 6.23 4.92
CA THR A 200 7.91 6.12 4.36
C THR A 200 7.50 7.40 3.62
N TRP A 201 7.83 8.59 4.15
CA TRP A 201 7.45 9.89 3.57
C TRP A 201 8.57 10.55 2.76
N GLY A 202 9.81 10.08 2.84
CA GLY A 202 10.97 10.74 2.22
C GLY A 202 11.37 12.06 2.89
N THR A 203 10.80 12.38 4.05
CA THR A 203 11.05 13.60 4.84
C THR A 203 10.61 13.38 6.29
N THR A 204 11.21 14.11 7.24
CA THR A 204 10.81 14.18 8.65
C THR A 204 10.29 15.56 9.02
N ALA A 205 9.92 16.37 8.03
CA ALA A 205 9.38 17.70 8.25
C ALA A 205 8.10 17.65 9.11
N PRO A 206 7.92 18.62 10.03
CA PRO A 206 6.69 18.72 10.82
C PRO A 206 5.50 19.08 9.92
N GLY A 207 4.29 18.81 10.41
CA GLY A 207 3.03 19.16 9.74
C GLY A 207 2.54 18.13 8.71
N LEU A 208 3.16 16.95 8.66
CA LEU A 208 2.63 15.81 7.90
C LEU A 208 1.39 15.25 8.63
N PRO A 209 0.16 15.40 8.10
CA PRO A 209 -1.05 15.18 8.90
C PRO A 209 -1.16 13.79 9.55
N TYR A 210 -0.84 12.74 8.80
CA TYR A 210 -0.88 11.37 9.33
C TYR A 210 0.23 11.13 10.37
N VAL A 211 1.41 11.72 10.19
CA VAL A 211 2.54 11.58 11.12
C VAL A 211 2.21 12.25 12.45
N GLU A 212 1.67 13.46 12.40
CA GLU A 212 1.27 14.24 13.59
C GLU A 212 0.11 13.57 14.34
N GLU A 213 -0.87 13.00 13.62
CA GLU A 213 -2.02 12.35 14.23
C GLU A 213 -1.69 10.96 14.80
N VAL A 214 -0.86 10.18 14.10
CA VAL A 214 -0.71 8.74 14.38
C VAL A 214 0.67 8.37 14.91
N ILE A 215 1.76 8.91 14.36
CA ILE A 215 3.10 8.37 14.62
C ILE A 215 3.79 9.11 15.77
N ILE A 216 3.73 10.44 15.77
CA ILE A 216 4.34 11.28 16.80
C ILE A 216 3.76 10.98 18.20
N PRO A 217 2.42 10.99 18.41
CA PRO A 217 1.83 10.74 19.73
C PRO A 217 1.79 9.25 20.12
N ALA A 218 2.04 8.32 19.20
CA ALA A 218 2.01 6.88 19.49
C ALA A 218 3.07 6.44 20.50
N GLY A 219 2.97 5.22 21.01
CA GLY A 219 3.99 4.63 21.87
C GLY A 219 5.33 4.34 21.17
N ASN A 220 6.34 4.03 21.98
CA ASN A 220 7.71 3.75 21.54
C ASN A 220 7.95 2.29 21.15
N CYS A 221 6.94 1.44 21.29
CA CYS A 221 6.97 0.06 20.87
C CYS A 221 5.92 -0.22 19.80
N LEU A 222 6.19 -1.19 18.93
CA LEU A 222 5.23 -1.78 18.01
C LEU A 222 4.92 -3.21 18.46
N ILE A 223 3.70 -3.67 18.19
CA ILE A 223 3.26 -5.03 18.46
C ILE A 223 2.75 -5.68 17.17
N GLY A 224 3.41 -6.76 16.76
CA GLY A 224 3.03 -7.61 15.62
C GLY A 224 2.45 -8.94 16.08
N GLY A 225 1.72 -9.62 15.21
CA GLY A 225 1.13 -10.92 15.53
C GLY A 225 0.07 -11.39 14.53
N ASP A 226 -0.47 -12.58 14.76
CA ASP A 226 -1.54 -13.14 13.94
C ASP A 226 -2.90 -12.62 14.44
N LEU A 227 -3.67 -11.97 13.57
CA LEU A 227 -4.91 -11.30 13.92
C LEU A 227 -6.11 -12.23 13.72
N GLU A 228 -7.01 -12.27 14.71
CA GLU A 228 -8.32 -12.91 14.62
C GLU A 228 -9.40 -11.87 14.95
N VAL A 229 -10.19 -11.46 13.97
CA VAL A 229 -11.20 -10.42 14.12
C VAL A 229 -12.54 -11.04 14.50
N LEU A 230 -13.10 -10.63 15.64
CA LEU A 230 -14.28 -11.29 16.22
C LEU A 230 -15.53 -11.12 15.36
N LYS A 231 -15.71 -9.94 14.73
CA LYS A 231 -16.86 -9.61 13.88
C LYS A 231 -16.40 -8.75 12.69
N PRO A 232 -17.05 -8.84 11.52
CA PRO A 232 -16.80 -7.89 10.43
C PRO A 232 -16.94 -6.45 10.93
N VAL A 233 -15.99 -5.58 10.56
CA VAL A 233 -16.00 -4.18 10.99
C VAL A 233 -17.16 -3.45 10.33
N LYS A 234 -17.88 -2.67 11.13
CA LYS A 234 -18.98 -1.79 10.70
C LYS A 234 -18.84 -0.45 11.38
N TYR A 235 -19.11 0.61 10.63
CA TYR A 235 -18.99 1.98 11.14
C TYR A 235 -20.35 2.58 11.49
N ASN A 236 -21.44 1.99 10.98
CA ASN A 236 -22.82 2.41 11.23
C ASN A 236 -23.08 3.90 10.91
N ASP A 237 -22.37 4.43 9.91
CA ASP A 237 -22.45 5.81 9.44
C ASP A 237 -23.34 5.98 8.20
N GLY A 238 -24.12 4.94 7.87
CA GLY A 238 -24.95 4.90 6.67
C GLY A 238 -24.21 4.53 5.39
N LEU A 239 -22.88 4.36 5.40
CA LEU A 239 -22.07 4.05 4.20
C LEU A 239 -21.55 2.60 4.15
N ASP A 240 -21.87 1.77 5.14
CA ASP A 240 -21.37 0.37 5.22
C ASP A 240 -21.77 -0.51 4.03
N HIS A 241 -22.81 -0.14 3.28
CA HIS A 241 -23.22 -0.84 2.07
C HIS A 241 -22.30 -0.57 0.86
N TYR A 242 -21.49 0.49 0.90
CA TYR A 242 -20.43 0.76 -0.08
C TYR A 242 -19.09 0.10 0.29
N ARG A 243 -18.91 -0.32 1.55
CA ARG A 243 -17.69 -0.97 2.05
C ARG A 243 -17.69 -2.44 1.69
N LEU A 244 -17.44 -2.72 0.41
CA LEU A 244 -17.34 -4.07 -0.12
C LEU A 244 -15.92 -4.61 0.06
N SER A 245 -15.80 -5.80 0.64
CA SER A 245 -14.52 -6.49 0.79
C SER A 245 -13.95 -6.94 -0.56
N PRO A 246 -12.64 -7.26 -0.67
CA PRO A 246 -12.04 -7.79 -1.89
C PRO A 246 -12.78 -9.04 -2.42
N LYS A 247 -13.23 -9.89 -1.50
CA LYS A 247 -14.05 -11.08 -1.82
C LYS A 247 -15.40 -10.71 -2.43
N GLN A 248 -16.08 -9.70 -1.87
CA GLN A 248 -17.36 -9.21 -2.38
C GLN A 248 -17.20 -8.50 -3.73
N LEU A 249 -16.15 -7.71 -3.90
CA LEU A 249 -15.83 -7.04 -5.17
C LEU A 249 -15.56 -8.05 -6.29
N ARG A 250 -14.74 -9.07 -6.04
CA ARG A 250 -14.49 -10.15 -7.02
C ARG A 250 -15.79 -10.84 -7.43
N LYS A 251 -16.64 -11.19 -6.46
CA LYS A 251 -17.98 -11.75 -6.73
C LYS A 251 -18.85 -10.81 -7.58
N GLU A 252 -18.78 -9.50 -7.35
CA GLU A 252 -19.52 -8.52 -8.12
C GLU A 252 -19.01 -8.40 -9.56
N PHE A 253 -17.70 -8.42 -9.78
CA PHE A 253 -17.13 -8.42 -11.12
C PHE A 253 -17.50 -9.68 -11.91
N ASP A 254 -17.52 -10.84 -11.24
CA ASP A 254 -17.98 -12.10 -11.84
C ASP A 254 -19.44 -12.07 -12.21
N ARG A 255 -20.28 -11.57 -11.30
CA ARG A 255 -21.71 -11.42 -11.54
C ARG A 255 -21.97 -10.54 -12.75
N ARG A 256 -21.14 -9.52 -12.98
CA ARG A 256 -21.22 -8.63 -14.13
C ARG A 256 -20.50 -9.17 -15.37
N ASN A 257 -19.88 -10.35 -15.31
CA ASN A 257 -19.05 -10.93 -16.38
C ASN A 257 -17.99 -9.94 -16.90
N ALA A 258 -17.28 -9.28 -15.98
CA ALA A 258 -16.17 -8.40 -16.35
C ALA A 258 -15.05 -9.21 -16.99
N ASP A 259 -14.54 -8.77 -18.14
CA ASP A 259 -13.33 -9.33 -18.76
C ASP A 259 -12.10 -8.44 -18.56
N ALA A 260 -12.31 -7.22 -18.05
CA ALA A 260 -11.29 -6.35 -17.48
C ALA A 260 -11.90 -5.53 -16.34
N VAL A 261 -11.11 -5.23 -15.30
CA VAL A 261 -11.47 -4.27 -14.26
C VAL A 261 -10.36 -3.23 -14.19
N PHE A 262 -10.74 -1.96 -14.22
CA PHE A 262 -9.81 -0.85 -14.05
C PHE A 262 -10.23 -0.03 -12.84
N ALA A 263 -9.30 0.16 -11.90
CA ALA A 263 -9.57 0.86 -10.65
C ALA A 263 -9.16 2.34 -10.75
N PHE A 264 -9.99 3.21 -10.18
CA PHE A 264 -9.69 4.62 -10.01
C PHE A 264 -9.75 4.97 -8.52
N GLN A 265 -8.58 5.00 -7.88
CA GLN A 265 -8.40 5.43 -6.50
C GLN A 265 -8.56 6.95 -6.41
N LEU A 266 -9.33 7.43 -5.43
CA LEU A 266 -9.51 8.86 -5.20
C LEU A 266 -9.80 9.18 -3.73
N ARG A 267 -9.47 10.41 -3.33
CA ARG A 267 -9.86 10.98 -2.04
C ARG A 267 -10.60 12.31 -2.16
N ASN A 268 -10.82 12.78 -3.40
CA ASN A 268 -11.38 14.08 -3.72
C ASN A 268 -12.72 13.93 -4.47
N PRO A 269 -13.54 15.00 -4.56
CA PRO A 269 -14.65 15.06 -5.50
C PRO A 269 -14.22 14.78 -6.94
N VAL A 270 -15.10 14.14 -7.72
CA VAL A 270 -14.85 13.86 -9.14
C VAL A 270 -15.17 15.10 -9.98
N HIS A 271 -14.16 15.58 -10.72
CA HIS A 271 -14.32 16.60 -11.76
C HIS A 271 -14.02 16.02 -13.14
N ASN A 272 -14.25 16.79 -14.21
CA ASN A 272 -14.14 16.30 -15.59
C ASN A 272 -12.74 15.80 -16.00
N GLY A 273 -11.66 16.33 -15.40
CA GLY A 273 -10.33 15.75 -15.55
C GLY A 273 -10.23 14.28 -15.12
N HIS A 274 -10.82 13.91 -13.98
CA HIS A 274 -10.92 12.50 -13.57
C HIS A 274 -11.80 11.70 -14.52
N ALA A 275 -12.96 12.25 -14.91
CA ALA A 275 -13.87 11.60 -15.86
C ALA A 275 -13.21 11.33 -17.21
N LEU A 276 -12.37 12.25 -17.70
CA LEU A 276 -11.59 12.08 -18.92
C LEU A 276 -10.66 10.87 -18.83
N LEU A 277 -9.93 10.72 -17.73
CA LEU A 277 -9.03 9.57 -17.52
C LEU A 277 -9.81 8.25 -17.46
N MET A 278 -10.93 8.22 -16.74
CA MET A 278 -11.77 7.02 -16.65
C MET A 278 -12.37 6.64 -18.01
N ASN A 279 -12.88 7.62 -18.77
CA ASN A 279 -13.46 7.39 -20.10
C ASN A 279 -12.41 6.98 -21.13
N ASP A 280 -11.23 7.62 -21.14
CA ASP A 280 -10.13 7.25 -22.04
C ASP A 280 -9.61 5.84 -21.72
N THR A 281 -9.48 5.49 -20.44
CA THR A 281 -9.09 4.14 -20.03
C THR A 281 -10.09 3.09 -20.53
N ARG A 282 -11.39 3.34 -20.35
CA ARG A 282 -12.44 2.46 -20.89
C ARG A 282 -12.33 2.31 -22.40
N ARG A 283 -12.18 3.43 -23.13
CA ARG A 283 -12.02 3.41 -24.59
C ARG A 283 -10.82 2.57 -25.02
N ARG A 284 -9.66 2.76 -24.41
CA ARG A 284 -8.45 1.99 -24.72
C ARG A 284 -8.63 0.49 -24.46
N LEU A 285 -9.30 0.10 -23.37
CA LEU A 285 -9.60 -1.31 -23.11
C LEU A 285 -10.50 -1.92 -24.19
N LEU A 286 -11.50 -1.17 -24.66
CA LEU A 286 -12.34 -1.60 -25.78
C LEU A 286 -11.53 -1.74 -27.08
N GLU A 287 -10.64 -0.79 -27.38
CA GLU A 287 -9.72 -0.83 -28.53
C GLU A 287 -8.74 -2.01 -28.46
N MET A 288 -8.31 -2.39 -27.25
CA MET A 288 -7.49 -3.59 -27.00
C MET A 288 -8.26 -4.91 -27.16
N GLY A 289 -9.58 -4.85 -27.30
CA GLY A 289 -10.42 -6.00 -27.60
C GLY A 289 -11.25 -6.54 -26.44
N PHE A 290 -11.10 -5.99 -25.23
CA PHE A 290 -12.01 -6.27 -24.11
C PHE A 290 -13.43 -5.85 -24.49
N LYS A 291 -14.42 -6.63 -24.06
CA LYS A 291 -15.84 -6.49 -24.41
C LYS A 291 -16.64 -5.88 -23.28
N ASN A 292 -16.23 -6.10 -22.04
CA ASN A 292 -16.93 -5.64 -20.86
C ASN A 292 -15.97 -5.14 -19.76
N PRO A 293 -15.16 -4.10 -20.05
CA PRO A 293 -14.33 -3.47 -19.03
C PRO A 293 -15.22 -2.81 -17.97
N ILE A 294 -14.94 -3.01 -16.69
CA ILE A 294 -15.71 -2.42 -15.57
C ILE A 294 -14.82 -1.44 -14.79
N LEU A 295 -15.34 -0.24 -14.54
CA LEU A 295 -14.69 0.71 -13.65
C LEU A 295 -14.98 0.33 -12.19
N LEU A 296 -13.92 0.21 -11.39
CA LEU A 296 -14.00 0.28 -9.94
C LEU A 296 -13.66 1.72 -9.51
N LEU A 297 -14.68 2.56 -9.30
CA LEU A 297 -14.50 3.87 -8.67
C LEU A 297 -14.34 3.65 -7.17
N HIS A 298 -13.16 3.92 -6.63
CA HIS A 298 -12.78 3.43 -5.29
C HIS A 298 -12.36 4.59 -4.37
N PRO A 299 -13.33 5.34 -3.82
CA PRO A 299 -13.03 6.45 -2.93
C PRO A 299 -12.49 5.92 -1.59
N LEU A 300 -11.36 6.47 -1.13
CA LEU A 300 -10.81 6.17 0.19
C LEU A 300 -11.76 6.69 1.28
N GLY A 301 -12.04 5.81 2.25
CA GLY A 301 -12.96 6.08 3.36
C GLY A 301 -12.36 5.95 4.76
N GLY A 302 -11.06 5.69 4.88
CA GLY A 302 -10.33 5.83 6.15
C GLY A 302 -9.93 7.28 6.41
N PHE A 303 -8.98 7.48 7.33
CA PHE A 303 -8.48 8.80 7.71
C PHE A 303 -8.10 9.68 6.51
N THR A 304 -8.61 10.92 6.53
CA THR A 304 -8.21 12.00 5.64
C THR A 304 -7.88 13.24 6.46
N LYS A 305 -6.98 14.08 5.96
CA LYS A 305 -6.61 15.34 6.62
C LYS A 305 -7.81 16.30 6.71
N ALA A 306 -7.77 17.21 7.67
CA ALA A 306 -8.92 18.05 8.05
C ALA A 306 -9.46 18.97 6.94
N ASP A 307 -8.64 19.35 5.96
CA ASP A 307 -9.04 20.20 4.84
C ASP A 307 -9.56 19.42 3.61
N ASP A 308 -9.57 18.09 3.66
CA ASP A 308 -10.21 17.27 2.62
C ASP A 308 -11.74 17.24 2.79
N VAL A 309 -12.46 17.08 1.68
CA VAL A 309 -13.93 16.95 1.70
C VAL A 309 -14.33 15.66 2.43
N PRO A 310 -15.24 15.72 3.42
CA PRO A 310 -15.71 14.54 4.16
C PRO A 310 -16.24 13.41 3.26
N LEU A 311 -16.12 12.17 3.73
CA LEU A 311 -16.45 10.97 2.93
C LEU A 311 -17.91 10.97 2.47
N ASP A 312 -18.85 11.22 3.37
CA ASP A 312 -20.29 11.28 3.08
C ASP A 312 -20.61 12.30 1.98
N VAL A 313 -20.03 13.50 2.06
CA VAL A 313 -20.18 14.55 1.05
C VAL A 313 -19.56 14.12 -0.28
N ARG A 314 -18.40 13.46 -0.27
CA ARG A 314 -17.79 12.91 -1.48
C ARG A 314 -18.66 11.85 -2.12
N MET A 315 -19.20 10.91 -1.34
CA MET A 315 -20.08 9.85 -1.83
C MET A 315 -21.36 10.43 -2.42
N GLU A 316 -21.96 11.45 -1.79
CA GLU A 316 -23.09 12.18 -2.36
C GLU A 316 -22.71 12.83 -3.69
N GLN A 317 -21.58 13.53 -3.76
CA GLN A 317 -21.09 14.15 -4.98
C GLN A 317 -20.85 13.12 -6.09
N HIS A 318 -20.22 11.98 -5.78
CA HIS A 318 -20.00 10.89 -6.73
C HIS A 318 -21.33 10.34 -7.28
N SER A 319 -22.35 10.19 -6.42
CA SER A 319 -23.71 9.77 -6.83
C SER A 319 -24.33 10.69 -7.90
N LYS A 320 -23.99 11.99 -7.89
CA LYS A 320 -24.47 12.97 -8.88
C LYS A 320 -23.68 12.95 -10.19
N VAL A 321 -22.44 12.44 -10.17
CA VAL A 321 -21.58 12.35 -11.35
C VAL A 321 -21.83 11.08 -12.15
N PHE A 322 -22.21 9.96 -11.50
CA PHE A 322 -22.46 8.69 -12.17
C PHE A 322 -23.41 8.75 -13.39
N PRO A 323 -24.53 9.51 -13.36
CA PRO A 323 -25.42 9.63 -14.52
C PRO A 323 -24.78 10.29 -15.75
N ILE A 324 -23.64 10.96 -15.58
CA ILE A 324 -22.98 11.80 -16.61
C ILE A 324 -21.73 11.10 -17.17
N ILE A 325 -21.17 10.11 -16.48
CA ILE A 325 -20.11 9.24 -17.02
C ILE A 325 -20.81 8.16 -17.86
N PRO A 326 -20.65 8.13 -19.20
CA PRO A 326 -21.39 7.22 -20.05
C PRO A 326 -21.15 5.75 -19.68
N SER A 327 -22.14 5.14 -19.03
CA SER A 327 -22.24 3.71 -18.68
C SER A 327 -20.98 3.12 -18.03
N VAL A 328 -20.82 3.42 -16.74
CA VAL A 328 -20.08 2.64 -15.73
C VAL A 328 -20.97 1.50 -15.20
#